data_AF-A0A5D4S1S4-F1
#
_entry.id   AF-A0A5D4S1S4-F1
#
_cell.length_a   1.000
_cell.length_b   1.000
_cell.length_c   1.000
_cell.angle_alpha   90.00
_cell.angle_beta   90.00
_cell.angle_gamma   90.00
#
_symmetry.space_group_name_H-M   'P 1'
#
loop_
_entity.id
_entity.type
_entity.pdbx_description
1 polymer ?
#
loop_
_entity_poly.entity_id
_entity_poly.type
_entity_poly.pdbx_seq_one_letter_code
_entity_poly.pdbx_strand_id
1 'polypeptide(L)'
;MREQGLYKKYQVTKTSTGEEVEGVFILKPDTDPIAIAALQKYAELTEDELLAGQISEWLEALELMGSELPTKCDYCEDIAKVKSSPFMGDAGASMCKCCWDITREEYRASHGEEIGEF
;
A
#
# COMPACT_ATOMS: atom_id res chain seq x y z
N MET A 1 14.86 -9.43 23.12
CA MET A 1 13.63 -8.96 22.44
C MET A 1 14.00 -7.75 21.60
N ARG A 2 13.68 -7.72 20.31
CA ARG A 2 13.72 -6.46 19.54
C ARG A 2 12.42 -5.75 19.85
N GLU A 3 12.49 -4.52 20.33
CA GLU A 3 11.28 -3.72 20.57
C GLU A 3 10.52 -3.58 19.25
N GLN A 4 9.21 -3.74 19.27
CA GLN A 4 8.39 -3.49 18.09
C GLN A 4 8.23 -1.98 17.94
N GLY A 5 8.63 -1.42 16.80
CA GLY A 5 8.60 0.03 16.58
C GLY A 5 9.08 0.43 15.19
N LEU A 6 8.80 1.68 14.78
CA LEU A 6 9.33 2.28 13.57
C LEU A 6 10.76 2.75 13.82
N TYR A 7 11.73 2.12 13.14
CA TYR A 7 13.14 2.48 13.23
C TYR A 7 13.54 3.35 12.04
N LYS A 8 14.45 4.32 12.26
CA LYS A 8 15.11 5.04 11.15
C LYS A 8 15.83 4.02 10.27
N LYS A 9 15.23 3.69 9.12
CA LYS A 9 15.80 2.77 8.11
C LYS A 9 16.67 3.49 7.08
N TYR A 10 16.34 4.76 6.82
CA TYR A 10 17.01 5.59 5.82
C TYR A 10 17.42 6.91 6.47
N GLN A 11 18.61 7.39 6.10
CA GLN A 11 19.06 8.74 6.36
C GLN A 11 19.05 9.47 5.01
N VAL A 12 18.37 10.62 4.95
CA VAL A 12 18.25 11.40 3.72
C VAL A 12 19.03 12.69 3.89
N THR A 13 19.96 12.96 2.99
CA THR A 13 20.80 14.15 3.04
C THR A 13 20.72 14.91 1.73
N LYS A 14 20.65 16.24 1.78
CA LYS A 14 20.79 17.07 0.58
C LYS A 14 22.19 16.90 0.01
N THR A 15 22.30 16.40 -1.22
CA THR A 15 23.61 16.16 -1.86
C THR A 15 24.47 17.42 -1.94
N SER A 16 23.86 18.60 -2.07
CA SER A 16 24.55 19.88 -2.20
C SER A 16 25.13 20.43 -0.90
N THR A 17 24.50 20.14 0.25
CA THR A 17 24.85 20.76 1.54
C THR A 17 25.25 19.74 2.62
N GLY A 18 24.96 18.46 2.43
CA GLY A 18 25.14 17.41 3.43
C GLY A 18 24.14 17.46 4.60
N GLU A 19 23.17 18.37 4.56
CA GLU A 19 22.18 18.55 5.61
C GLU A 19 21.17 17.38 5.62
N GLU A 20 20.90 16.83 6.81
CA GLU A 20 19.87 15.80 7.00
C GLU A 20 18.48 16.41 6.80
N VAL A 21 17.65 15.72 6.03
CA VAL A 21 16.26 16.09 5.78
C VAL A 21 15.37 15.15 6.55
N GLU A 22 14.54 15.71 7.43
CA GLU A 22 13.51 14.99 8.16
C GLU A 22 12.13 15.21 7.52
N GLY A 23 11.15 14.37 7.89
CA GLY A 23 9.77 14.49 7.40
C GLY A 23 9.56 14.05 5.96
N VAL A 24 10.47 13.26 5.40
CA VAL A 24 10.38 12.71 4.04
C VAL A 24 9.98 11.22 4.07
N PHE A 25 9.27 10.80 3.02
CA PHE A 25 8.92 9.40 2.81
C PHE A 25 9.77 8.83 1.67
N ILE A 26 10.25 7.59 1.87
CA ILE A 26 10.95 6.84 0.83
C ILE A 26 9.95 5.85 0.23
N LEU A 27 9.64 6.04 -1.05
CA LEU A 27 8.77 5.16 -1.82
C LEU A 27 9.62 4.19 -2.66
N LYS A 28 9.21 2.92 -2.69
CA LYS A 28 9.93 1.83 -3.38
C LYS A 28 8.99 1.08 -4.35
N PRO A 29 8.56 1.73 -5.44
CA PRO A 29 7.50 1.21 -6.32
C PRO A 29 7.89 -0.03 -7.13
N ASP A 30 9.17 -0.39 -7.17
CA ASP A 30 9.67 -1.64 -7.75
C ASP A 30 9.35 -2.88 -6.90
N THR A 31 9.06 -2.71 -5.61
CA THR A 31 8.73 -3.84 -4.70
C THR A 31 7.55 -3.58 -3.78
N ASP A 32 6.92 -2.40 -3.85
CA ASP A 32 5.81 -2.01 -3.00
C ASP A 32 4.64 -1.48 -3.84
N PRO A 33 3.55 -2.25 -4.04
CA PRO A 33 2.37 -1.80 -4.77
C PRO A 33 1.71 -0.56 -4.17
N ILE A 34 1.83 -0.34 -2.86
CA ILE A 34 1.27 0.85 -2.21
C ILE A 34 2.08 2.09 -2.56
N ALA A 35 3.39 1.95 -2.77
CA ALA A 35 4.22 3.03 -3.27
C ALA A 35 3.84 3.43 -4.71
N ILE A 36 3.44 2.47 -5.56
CA ILE A 36 2.89 2.76 -6.89
C ILE A 36 1.62 3.62 -6.76
N ALA A 37 0.66 3.19 -5.93
CA ALA A 37 -0.59 3.94 -5.73
C ALA A 37 -0.38 5.35 -5.20
N ALA A 38 0.55 5.52 -4.25
CA ALA A 38 0.92 6.83 -3.73
C ALA A 38 1.50 7.74 -4.83
N LEU A 39 2.37 7.20 -5.69
CA LEU A 39 2.94 7.95 -6.82
C LEU A 39 1.89 8.29 -7.88
N GLN A 40 0.98 7.36 -8.21
CA GLN A 40 -0.15 7.63 -9.10
C GLN A 40 -0.97 8.80 -8.56
N LYS A 41 -1.34 8.75 -7.27
CA LYS A 41 -2.13 9.81 -6.65
C LYS A 41 -1.39 11.15 -6.62
N TYR A 42 -0.08 11.13 -6.42
CA TYR A 42 0.74 12.33 -6.47
C TYR A 42 0.75 12.93 -7.88
N ALA A 43 0.95 12.11 -8.92
CA ALA A 43 0.95 12.56 -10.32
C ALA A 43 -0.40 13.16 -10.73
N GLU A 44 -1.52 12.66 -10.20
CA GLU A 44 -2.85 13.23 -10.43
C GLU A 44 -3.06 14.61 -9.80
N LEU A 45 -2.42 14.87 -8.65
CA LEU A 45 -2.68 16.05 -7.82
C LEU A 45 -1.65 17.16 -7.97
N THR A 46 -0.44 16.83 -8.43
CA THR A 46 0.63 17.81 -8.62
C THR A 46 0.29 18.78 -9.73
N GLU A 47 0.63 20.06 -9.55
CA GLU A 47 0.51 21.09 -10.59
C GLU A 47 1.70 21.07 -11.57
N ASP A 48 2.79 20.38 -11.20
CA ASP A 48 3.97 20.21 -12.07
C ASP A 48 3.69 19.12 -13.12
N GLU A 49 3.26 19.54 -14.31
CA GLU A 49 2.93 18.65 -15.43
C GLU A 49 4.12 17.80 -15.89
N LEU A 50 5.35 18.33 -15.82
CA LEU A 50 6.54 17.58 -16.21
C LEU A 50 6.79 16.44 -15.24
N LEU A 51 6.72 16.73 -13.93
CA LEU A 51 6.86 15.73 -12.89
C LEU A 51 5.75 14.68 -12.97
N ALA A 52 4.50 15.08 -13.21
CA ALA A 52 3.38 14.17 -13.39
C ALA A 52 3.61 13.20 -14.57
N GLY A 53 4.06 13.72 -15.71
CA GLY A 53 4.41 12.92 -16.89
C GLY A 53 5.54 11.92 -16.60
N GLN A 54 6.63 12.39 -15.98
CA GLN A 54 7.77 11.54 -15.61
C GLN A 54 7.40 10.42 -14.63
N ILE A 55 6.52 10.71 -13.66
CA ILE A 55 6.02 9.69 -12.75
C ILE A 55 5.18 8.66 -13.53
N SER A 56 4.28 9.11 -14.39
CA SER A 56 3.41 8.23 -15.18
C SER A 56 4.22 7.28 -16.06
N GLU A 57 5.18 7.81 -16.83
CA GLU A 57 6.09 7.00 -17.66
C GLU A 57 6.89 5.98 -16.84
N TRP A 58 7.36 6.37 -15.66
CA TRP A 58 8.08 5.46 -14.78
C TRP A 58 7.20 4.31 -14.27
N LEU A 59 5.96 4.61 -13.89
CA LEU A 59 5.02 3.59 -13.42
C LEU A 59 4.61 2.62 -14.53
N GLU A 60 4.39 3.09 -15.75
CA GLU A 60 4.15 2.24 -16.92
C GLU A 60 5.34 1.29 -17.18
N ALA A 61 6.57 1.79 -17.06
CA ALA A 61 7.75 0.95 -17.19
C ALA A 61 7.82 -0.13 -16.11
N LEU A 62 7.43 0.17 -14.87
CA LEU A 62 7.39 -0.82 -13.78
C LEU A 62 6.34 -1.91 -14.04
N GLU A 63 5.18 -1.56 -14.57
CA GLU A 63 4.14 -2.52 -14.97
C GLU A 63 4.65 -3.47 -16.05
N LEU A 64 5.31 -2.94 -17.09
CA LEU A 64 5.91 -3.75 -18.16
C LEU A 64 7.03 -4.66 -17.66
N MET A 65 7.72 -4.28 -16.57
CA MET A 65 8.74 -5.09 -15.92
C MET A 65 8.17 -6.11 -14.91
N GLY A 66 6.84 -6.17 -14.75
CA GLY A 66 6.16 -7.15 -13.90
C GLY A 66 6.14 -6.78 -12.41
N SER A 67 6.22 -5.49 -12.06
CA SER A 67 5.97 -5.06 -10.68
C SER A 67 4.54 -5.40 -10.26
N GLU A 68 4.36 -5.80 -9.00
CA GLU A 68 3.02 -6.07 -8.45
C GLU A 68 2.21 -4.77 -8.44
N LEU A 69 1.05 -4.78 -9.11
CA LEU A 69 0.16 -3.62 -9.16
C LEU A 69 -0.61 -3.44 -7.84
N PRO A 70 -0.95 -2.20 -7.49
CA PRO A 70 -1.84 -1.93 -6.38
C PRO A 70 -3.17 -2.66 -6.56
N THR A 71 -3.57 -3.40 -5.52
CA THR A 71 -4.84 -4.11 -5.46
C THR A 71 -5.84 -3.34 -4.63
N LYS A 72 -7.09 -3.32 -5.08
CA LYS A 72 -8.20 -2.70 -4.37
C LYS A 72 -8.84 -3.70 -3.42
N CYS A 73 -9.31 -3.20 -2.28
CA CYS A 73 -10.22 -3.93 -1.41
C CYS A 73 -11.62 -3.95 -2.04
N ASP A 74 -12.23 -5.12 -2.19
CA ASP A 74 -13.59 -5.22 -2.74
C ASP A 74 -14.68 -4.77 -1.75
N TYR A 75 -14.31 -4.52 -0.49
CA TYR A 75 -15.24 -4.17 0.60
C TYR A 75 -15.25 -2.67 0.90
N CYS A 76 -14.11 -1.99 0.80
CA CYS A 76 -14.00 -0.55 1.06
C CYS A 76 -13.48 0.25 -0.13
N GLU A 77 -13.16 -0.41 -1.25
CA GLU A 77 -12.61 0.18 -2.49
C GLU A 77 -11.24 0.87 -2.33
N ASP A 78 -10.70 0.95 -1.11
CA ASP A 78 -9.36 1.48 -0.87
C ASP A 78 -8.26 0.59 -1.47
N ILE A 79 -7.21 1.25 -1.95
CA ILE A 79 -5.97 0.57 -2.32
C ILE A 79 -5.23 0.15 -1.06
N ALA A 80 -5.04 -1.15 -0.90
CA ALA A 80 -4.38 -1.71 0.27
C ALA A 80 -3.76 -3.07 -0.07
N LYS A 81 -2.90 -3.58 0.80
CA LYS A 81 -2.59 -5.01 0.75
C LYS A 81 -3.88 -5.77 1.06
N VAL A 82 -4.26 -6.68 0.16
CA VAL A 82 -5.47 -7.48 0.29
C VAL A 82 -5.18 -8.97 0.44
N LYS A 83 -6.15 -9.68 1.00
CA LYS A 83 -6.20 -11.14 1.09
C LYS A 83 -7.55 -11.62 0.57
N SER A 84 -7.57 -12.78 -0.08
CA SER A 84 -8.82 -13.39 -0.58
C SER A 84 -9.79 -13.69 0.56
N SER A 85 -11.08 -13.44 0.32
CA SER A 85 -12.16 -13.64 1.29
C SER A 85 -12.17 -15.07 1.84
N PRO A 86 -12.38 -15.26 3.15
CA PRO A 86 -12.50 -16.58 3.75
C PRO A 86 -13.88 -17.23 3.50
N PHE A 87 -14.86 -16.47 2.98
CA PHE A 87 -16.23 -16.93 2.79
C PHE A 87 -16.46 -17.46 1.38
N MET A 88 -17.03 -18.66 1.29
CA MET A 88 -17.35 -19.28 0.00
C MET A 88 -18.42 -18.49 -0.79
N GLY A 89 -19.31 -17.78 -0.10
CA GLY A 89 -20.33 -16.92 -0.74
C GLY A 89 -19.74 -15.74 -1.50
N ASP A 90 -18.55 -15.28 -1.10
CA ASP A 90 -17.83 -14.16 -1.70
C ASP A 90 -16.53 -14.64 -2.36
N ALA A 91 -16.55 -15.86 -2.91
CA ALA A 91 -15.39 -16.45 -3.57
C ALA A 91 -14.92 -15.55 -4.73
N GLY A 92 -13.68 -15.08 -4.63
CA GLY A 92 -13.07 -14.15 -5.59
C GLY A 92 -12.98 -12.70 -5.08
N ALA A 93 -13.69 -12.34 -4.02
CA ALA A 93 -13.53 -11.05 -3.36
C ALA A 93 -12.26 -11.01 -2.51
N SER A 94 -11.67 -9.81 -2.36
CA SER A 94 -10.48 -9.57 -1.55
C SER A 94 -10.71 -8.47 -0.52
N MET A 95 -10.15 -8.64 0.68
CA MET A 95 -10.31 -7.73 1.80
C MET A 95 -8.98 -7.13 2.20
N CYS A 96 -8.96 -5.85 2.56
CA CYS A 96 -7.83 -5.25 3.27
C CYS A 96 -7.83 -5.68 4.74
N LYS A 97 -6.72 -5.43 5.44
CA LYS A 97 -6.59 -5.76 6.87
C LYS A 97 -7.69 -5.14 7.73
N CYS A 98 -8.06 -3.88 7.47
CA CYS A 98 -9.10 -3.18 8.22
C CYS A 98 -10.45 -3.90 8.11
N CYS A 99 -10.88 -4.19 6.88
CA CYS A 99 -12.12 -4.95 6.64
C CYS A 99 -12.03 -6.34 7.25
N TRP A 100 -10.88 -7.03 7.15
CA TRP A 100 -10.67 -8.34 7.74
C TRP A 100 -10.85 -8.33 9.26
N ASP A 101 -10.27 -7.35 9.96
CA ASP A 101 -10.36 -7.25 11.41
C ASP A 101 -11.80 -7.01 11.87
N ILE A 102 -12.54 -6.12 11.19
CA ILE A 102 -13.95 -5.85 11.45
C ILE A 102 -14.77 -7.14 11.24
N THR A 103 -14.62 -7.77 10.08
CA THR A 103 -15.37 -8.98 9.76
C THR A 103 -15.04 -10.13 10.70
N ARG A 104 -13.78 -10.27 11.13
CA ARG A 104 -13.38 -11.25 12.14
C ARG A 104 -14.11 -11.04 13.47
N GLU A 105 -14.23 -9.78 13.91
CA GLU A 105 -14.95 -9.45 15.15
C GLU A 105 -16.45 -9.73 15.03
N GLU A 106 -17.09 -9.32 13.94
CA GLU A 106 -18.51 -9.52 13.68
C GLU A 106 -18.87 -11.01 13.53
N TYR A 107 -18.04 -11.77 12.81
CA TYR A 107 -18.27 -13.19 12.59
C TYR A 107 -18.12 -13.97 13.89
N ARG A 108 -17.11 -13.64 14.71
CA ARG A 108 -16.94 -14.21 16.05
C ARG A 108 -18.12 -13.90 16.95
N ALA A 109 -18.65 -12.68 16.91
CA ALA A 109 -19.80 -12.28 17.73
C ALA A 109 -21.10 -12.99 17.31
N SER A 110 -21.29 -13.22 16.00
CA SER A 110 -22.54 -13.77 15.46
C SER A 110 -22.56 -15.29 15.39
N HIS A 111 -21.43 -15.92 15.05
CA HIS A 111 -21.33 -17.37 14.78
C HIS A 111 -20.45 -18.10 15.80
N GLY A 112 -19.68 -17.38 16.63
CA GLY A 112 -18.75 -17.99 17.59
C GLY A 112 -17.48 -18.58 16.96
N GLU A 113 -17.26 -18.37 15.67
CA GLU A 113 -16.15 -18.90 14.88
C GLU A 113 -15.12 -17.81 14.54
N GLU A 114 -13.86 -18.18 14.37
CA GLU A 114 -12.77 -17.26 13.99
C GLU A 114 -12.29 -17.55 12.57
N ILE A 115 -12.29 -16.53 11.71
CA ILE A 115 -11.90 -16.62 10.29
C ILE A 115 -10.37 -16.57 10.07
N GLY A 116 -9.59 -16.57 11.16
CA GLY A 116 -8.13 -16.51 11.15
C GLY A 116 -7.55 -15.09 11.12
N GLU A 117 -6.22 -15.01 11.16
CA GLU A 117 -5.46 -13.76 11.02
C GLU A 117 -5.35 -13.33 9.55
N PHE A 118 -5.09 -12.04 9.33
CA PHE A 118 -4.84 -11.44 8.02
C PHE A 118 -3.48 -11.90 7.46
#